data_AF-A0A924SWU9-F1
#
_entry.id   AF-A0A924SWU9-F1
#
_cell.length_a   1.000
_cell.length_b   1.000
_cell.length_c   1.000
_cell.angle_alpha   90.00
_cell.angle_beta   90.00
_cell.angle_gamma   90.00
#
_symmetry.space_group_name_H-M   'P 1'
#
loop_
_entity.id
_entity.type
_entity.pdbx_description
1 polymer ?
#
loop_
_entity_poly.entity_id
_entity_poly.type
_entity_poly.pdbx_seq_one_letter_code
_entity_poly.pdbx_strand_id
1 'polypeptide(L)'
;MSQDQLPEEFAALNKIAIRAMLWLNGFAHIIIGLALAASVVMFTWLFFKDVQEAAYANNLVHGFLHALGTLMLLWSISALISAEIRYLNGSKLVVETFIEVVLVLFLRKLIVMPVQDASPTFAEIGMWVGGAFVMGLLFVLIRWGQKQPEQ
;
A
#
# COMPACT_ATOMS: atom_id res chain seq x y z
N MET A 1 -27.19 21.16 -28.05
CA MET A 1 -27.92 21.77 -26.92
C MET A 1 -26.97 21.82 -25.74
N SER A 2 -26.70 23.03 -25.28
CA SER A 2 -25.83 23.37 -24.15
C SER A 2 -26.53 23.08 -22.83
N GLN A 3 -25.93 22.24 -21.98
CA GLN A 3 -26.36 22.08 -20.60
C GLN A 3 -25.13 21.81 -19.74
N ASP A 4 -24.56 22.87 -19.17
CA ASP A 4 -23.78 22.84 -17.92
C ASP A 4 -23.49 24.25 -17.38
N GLN A 5 -24.39 25.21 -17.63
CA GLN A 5 -24.45 26.42 -16.84
C GLN A 5 -25.21 26.08 -15.56
N LEU A 6 -24.48 25.56 -14.57
CA LEU A 6 -24.96 25.52 -13.19
C LEU A 6 -25.40 26.95 -12.79
N PRO A 7 -26.55 27.12 -12.10
CA PRO A 7 -27.03 28.44 -11.70
C PRO A 7 -25.94 29.21 -10.96
N GLU A 8 -25.73 30.50 -11.27
CA GLU A 8 -24.66 31.32 -10.68
C GLU A 8 -24.65 31.32 -9.14
N GLU A 9 -25.81 31.08 -8.52
CA GLU A 9 -25.94 30.92 -7.06
C GLU A 9 -25.10 29.77 -6.49
N PHE A 10 -24.91 28.69 -7.25
CA PHE A 10 -24.06 27.54 -6.85
C PHE A 10 -22.59 27.73 -7.19
N ALA A 11 -22.21 28.76 -7.96
CA ALA A 11 -20.82 28.99 -8.33
C ALA A 11 -19.95 29.38 -7.12
N ALA A 12 -20.51 30.15 -6.18
CA ALA A 12 -19.85 30.50 -4.92
C ALA A 12 -19.70 29.27 -4.01
N LEU A 13 -20.75 28.45 -3.90
CA LEU A 13 -20.74 27.22 -3.12
C LEU A 13 -19.74 26.20 -3.68
N ASN A 14 -19.69 26.05 -5.01
CA ASN A 14 -18.76 25.16 -5.69
C ASN A 14 -17.30 25.58 -5.48
N LYS A 15 -16.99 26.88 -5.59
CA LYS A 15 -15.63 27.39 -5.31
C LYS A 15 -15.20 27.10 -3.87
N ILE A 16 -16.10 27.26 -2.90
CA ILE A 16 -15.84 26.95 -1.50
C ILE A 16 -15.60 25.44 -1.32
N ALA A 17 -16.46 24.60 -1.92
CA ALA A 17 -16.36 23.15 -1.85
C ALA A 17 -15.04 22.65 -2.44
N ILE A 18 -14.65 23.13 -3.63
CA ILE A 18 -13.38 22.77 -4.28
C ILE A 18 -12.20 23.18 -3.41
N ARG A 19 -12.20 24.41 -2.86
CA ARG A 19 -11.12 24.89 -1.99
C ARG A 19 -11.02 24.07 -0.70
N ALA A 20 -12.16 23.68 -0.12
CA ALA A 20 -12.22 22.81 1.04
C ALA A 20 -11.68 21.41 0.73
N MET A 21 -12.05 20.81 -0.41
CA MET A 21 -11.53 19.51 -0.85
C MET A 21 -10.01 19.55 -1.06
N LEU A 22 -9.48 20.60 -1.70
CA LEU A 22 -8.04 20.75 -1.91
C LEU A 22 -7.29 20.88 -0.57
N TRP A 23 -7.82 21.68 0.36
CA TRP A 23 -7.24 21.83 1.69
C TRP A 23 -7.29 20.53 2.50
N LEU A 24 -8.42 19.84 2.49
CA LEU A 24 -8.61 18.56 3.17
C LEU A 24 -7.67 17.49 2.60
N ASN A 25 -7.53 17.43 1.27
CA ASN A 25 -6.63 16.48 0.63
C ASN A 25 -5.18 16.75 1.05
N GLY A 26 -4.73 18.01 1.00
CA GLY A 26 -3.40 18.39 1.48
C GLY A 26 -3.17 18.03 2.95
N PHE A 27 -4.16 18.27 3.81
CA PHE A 27 -4.10 17.89 5.22
C PHE A 27 -4.02 16.37 5.43
N ALA A 28 -4.83 15.60 4.70
CA ALA A 28 -4.81 14.13 4.78
C ALA A 28 -3.42 13.58 4.45
N HIS A 29 -2.79 14.10 3.39
CA HIS A 29 -1.44 13.73 2.97
C HIS A 29 -0.37 14.02 4.03
N ILE A 30 -0.45 15.17 4.73
CA ILE A 30 0.43 15.46 5.87
C ILE A 30 0.29 14.41 6.97
N ILE A 31 -0.95 14.07 7.33
CA ILE A 31 -1.23 13.06 8.37
C ILE A 31 -0.72 11.67 7.94
N ILE A 32 -0.94 11.29 6.67
CA ILE A 32 -0.44 10.03 6.10
C ILE A 32 1.09 9.99 6.15
N GLY A 33 1.77 11.06 5.71
CA GLY A 33 3.23 11.15 5.76
C GLY A 33 3.78 10.98 7.18
N LEU A 34 3.16 11.62 8.17
CA LEU A 34 3.52 11.48 9.58
C LEU A 34 3.29 10.05 10.10
N ALA A 35 2.15 9.44 9.75
CA ALA A 35 1.85 8.06 10.14
C ALA A 35 2.83 7.06 9.51
N LEU A 36 3.21 7.25 8.25
CA LEU A 36 4.22 6.44 7.57
C LEU A 36 5.59 6.59 8.24
N ALA A 37 6.01 7.82 8.57
CA ALA A 37 7.28 8.06 9.27
C ALA A 37 7.32 7.37 10.65
N ALA A 38 6.24 7.49 11.43
CA ALA A 38 6.11 6.79 12.71
C ALA A 38 6.15 5.26 12.53
N SER A 39 5.49 4.77 11.47
CA SER A 39 5.48 3.34 11.13
C SER A 39 6.89 2.83 10.82
N VAL A 40 7.71 3.57 10.07
CA VAL A 40 9.11 3.19 9.80
C VAL A 40 9.89 2.96 11.09
N VAL A 41 9.79 3.88 12.05
CA VAL A 41 10.47 3.75 13.35
C VAL A 41 9.97 2.50 14.09
N MET A 42 8.65 2.32 14.17
CA MET A 42 8.03 1.18 14.86
C MET A 42 8.44 -0.16 14.25
N PHE A 43 8.36 -0.30 12.92
CA PHE A 43 8.71 -1.56 12.24
C PHE A 43 10.21 -1.82 12.23
N THR A 44 11.04 -0.77 12.22
CA THR A 44 12.49 -0.92 12.37
C THR A 44 12.82 -1.48 13.74
N TRP A 45 12.19 -0.96 14.79
CA TRP A 45 12.33 -1.52 16.13
C TRP A 45 11.85 -2.98 16.21
N LEU A 46 10.70 -3.27 15.61
CA LEU A 46 10.17 -4.65 15.55
C LEU A 46 11.14 -5.60 14.85
N PHE A 47 11.74 -5.19 13.74
CA PHE A 47 12.75 -5.98 13.03
C PHE A 47 13.94 -6.35 13.93
N PHE A 48 14.47 -5.40 14.70
CA PHE A 48 15.56 -5.70 15.64
C PHE A 48 15.14 -6.70 16.71
N LYS A 49 13.90 -6.60 17.23
CA LYS A 49 13.36 -7.59 18.16
C LYS A 49 13.22 -8.96 17.52
N ASP A 50 12.70 -9.05 16.30
CA ASP A 50 12.55 -10.30 15.56
C ASP A 50 13.91 -11.00 15.35
N VAL A 51 14.94 -10.23 14.98
CA VAL A 51 16.31 -10.74 14.81
C VAL A 51 16.88 -11.23 16.13
N GLN A 52 16.65 -10.49 17.21
CA GLN A 52 17.10 -10.87 18.55
C GLN A 52 16.44 -12.17 19.00
N GLU A 53 15.11 -12.29 18.88
CA GLU A 53 14.36 -13.49 19.24
C GLU A 53 14.79 -14.71 18.41
N ALA A 54 15.00 -14.52 17.09
CA ALA A 54 15.52 -15.54 16.19
C ALA A 54 16.89 -16.10 16.65
N ALA A 55 17.79 -15.23 17.12
CA ALA A 55 19.11 -15.61 17.58
C ALA A 55 19.06 -16.44 18.87
N TYR A 56 18.10 -16.18 19.76
CA TYR A 56 17.97 -16.89 21.04
C TYR A 56 17.14 -18.19 20.96
N ALA A 57 16.22 -18.31 20.00
CA ALA A 57 15.25 -19.41 19.96
C ALA A 57 15.77 -20.73 19.32
N ASN A 58 17.03 -20.81 18.85
CA ASN A 58 17.60 -21.95 18.10
C ASN A 58 16.81 -22.38 16.84
N ASN A 59 15.74 -21.67 16.45
CA ASN A 59 14.99 -21.88 15.21
C ASN A 59 15.23 -20.73 14.24
N LEU A 60 16.41 -20.76 13.61
CA LEU A 60 16.87 -19.72 12.70
C LEU A 60 15.96 -19.56 11.47
N VAL A 61 15.35 -20.65 10.99
CA VAL A 61 14.44 -20.60 9.84
C VAL A 61 13.16 -19.86 10.19
N HIS A 62 12.57 -20.16 11.35
CA HIS A 62 11.36 -19.48 11.80
C HIS A 62 11.60 -17.98 11.99
N GLY A 63 12.67 -17.63 12.70
CA GLY A 63 13.06 -16.25 12.93
C GLY A 63 13.43 -15.49 11.65
N PHE A 64 14.10 -16.15 10.70
CA PHE A 64 14.43 -15.56 9.39
C PHE A 64 13.18 -15.23 8.59
N LEU A 65 12.23 -16.17 8.46
CA LEU A 65 10.99 -15.94 7.70
C LEU A 65 10.14 -14.85 8.37
N HIS A 66 10.10 -14.80 9.70
CA HIS A 66 9.40 -13.76 10.44
C HIS A 66 10.03 -12.38 10.18
N ALA A 67 11.35 -12.26 10.37
CA ALA A 67 12.09 -11.01 10.14
C ALA A 67 12.02 -10.55 8.67
N LEU A 68 12.07 -11.47 7.71
CA LEU A 68 11.86 -11.18 6.29
C LEU A 68 10.46 -10.63 6.04
N GLY A 69 9.45 -11.19 6.70
CA GLY A 69 8.09 -10.65 6.69
C GLY A 69 8.03 -9.21 7.20
N THR A 70 8.77 -8.88 8.25
CA THR A 70 8.87 -7.51 8.79
C THR A 70 9.62 -6.57 7.83
N LEU A 71 10.69 -7.04 7.16
CA LEU A 71 11.40 -6.26 6.13
C LEU A 71 10.53 -5.93 4.92
N MET A 72 9.65 -6.84 4.49
CA MET A 72 8.70 -6.57 3.40
C MET A 72 7.70 -5.47 3.76
N LEU A 73 7.33 -5.34 5.04
CA LEU A 73 6.51 -4.22 5.51
C LEU A 73 7.28 -2.90 5.45
N LEU A 74 8.55 -2.89 5.89
CA LEU A 74 9.41 -1.71 5.77
C LEU A 74 9.58 -1.27 4.32
N TRP A 75 9.79 -2.23 3.41
CA TRP A 75 9.83 -1.95 1.98
C TRP A 75 8.51 -1.35 1.46
N SER A 76 7.37 -1.92 1.87
CA SER A 76 6.04 -1.44 1.48
C SER A 76 5.80 0.00 1.94
N ILE A 77 6.19 0.31 3.18
CA ILE A 77 6.09 1.66 3.74
C ILE A 77 7.03 2.62 3.01
N SER A 78 8.25 2.19 2.67
CA SER A 78 9.18 2.99 1.86
C SER A 78 8.61 3.33 0.48
N ALA A 79 7.95 2.38 -0.18
CA ALA A 79 7.26 2.60 -1.45
C ALA A 79 6.09 3.59 -1.31
N LEU A 80 5.31 3.50 -0.24
CA LEU A 80 4.24 4.46 0.07
C LEU A 80 4.78 5.86 0.38
N ILE A 81 5.85 5.98 1.18
CA ILE A 81 6.53 7.26 1.42
C ILE A 81 7.01 7.86 0.10
N SER A 82 7.58 7.04 -0.78
CA SER A 82 8.03 7.49 -2.11
C SER A 82 6.85 7.98 -2.95
N ALA A 83 5.70 7.33 -2.88
CA ALA A 83 4.48 7.81 -3.53
C ALA A 83 3.98 9.14 -2.94
N GLU A 84 4.05 9.28 -1.62
CA GLU A 84 3.66 10.49 -0.90
C GLU A 84 4.57 11.68 -1.25
N ILE A 85 5.89 11.48 -1.29
CA ILE A 85 6.85 12.49 -1.73
C ILE A 85 6.57 12.94 -3.16
N ARG A 86 6.28 12.00 -4.07
CA ARG A 86 5.92 12.35 -5.46
C ARG A 86 4.66 13.20 -5.53
N TYR A 87 3.65 12.87 -4.73
CA TYR A 87 2.43 13.66 -4.65
C TYR A 87 2.69 15.09 -4.13
N LEU A 88 3.45 15.22 -3.05
CA LEU A 88 3.83 16.52 -2.50
C LEU A 88 4.67 17.37 -3.47
N ASN A 89 5.46 16.73 -4.33
CA ASN A 89 6.19 17.38 -5.42
C ASN A 89 5.32 17.77 -6.62
N GLY A 90 3.99 17.59 -6.55
CA GLY A 90 3.05 17.96 -7.60
C GLY A 90 2.89 16.92 -8.72
N SER A 91 3.47 15.73 -8.57
CA SER A 91 3.24 14.61 -9.48
C SER A 91 1.93 13.89 -9.16
N LYS A 92 1.30 13.27 -10.16
CA LYS A 92 0.09 12.47 -9.94
C LYS A 92 0.43 11.20 -9.15
N LEU A 93 -0.49 10.77 -8.27
CA LEU A 93 -0.40 9.46 -7.63
C LEU A 93 -0.51 8.36 -8.69
N VAL A 94 0.54 7.56 -8.82
CA VAL A 94 0.59 6.45 -9.76
C VAL A 94 -0.03 5.23 -9.08
N VAL A 95 -1.20 4.80 -9.55
CA VAL A 95 -1.93 3.63 -9.04
C VAL A 95 -1.07 2.36 -9.08
N GLU A 96 -0.13 2.28 -10.02
CA GLU A 96 0.83 1.17 -10.15
C GLU A 96 1.61 0.91 -8.84
N THR A 97 2.09 1.95 -8.15
CA THR A 97 2.82 1.79 -6.88
C THR A 97 1.94 1.19 -5.79
N PHE A 98 0.65 1.53 -5.75
CA PHE A 98 -0.27 0.94 -4.77
C PHE A 98 -0.50 -0.54 -5.04
N ILE A 99 -0.66 -0.92 -6.31
CA ILE A 99 -0.84 -2.33 -6.68
C ILE A 99 0.41 -3.13 -6.34
N GLU A 100 1.60 -2.59 -6.60
CA GLU A 100 2.88 -3.21 -6.27
C GLU A 100 2.98 -3.49 -4.76
N VAL A 101 2.66 -2.50 -3.93
CA VAL A 101 2.62 -2.64 -2.47
C VAL A 101 1.63 -3.72 -2.04
N VAL A 102 0.42 -3.72 -2.60
CA VAL A 102 -0.60 -4.74 -2.26
C VAL A 102 -0.11 -6.15 -2.64
N LEU A 103 0.48 -6.32 -3.82
CA LEU A 103 1.05 -7.60 -4.25
C LEU A 103 2.12 -8.09 -3.28
N VAL A 104 3.02 -7.22 -2.84
CA VAL A 104 4.05 -7.55 -1.85
C VAL A 104 3.45 -7.95 -0.50
N LEU A 105 2.36 -7.31 -0.06
CA LEU A 105 1.64 -7.71 1.16
C LEU A 105 1.01 -9.11 1.04
N PHE A 106 0.46 -9.46 -0.12
CA PHE A 106 -0.02 -10.82 -0.39
C PHE A 106 1.12 -11.84 -0.37
N LEU A 107 2.24 -11.54 -1.05
CA LEU A 107 3.41 -12.40 -1.05
C LEU A 107 3.95 -12.61 0.37
N ARG A 108 4.01 -11.56 1.19
CA ARG A 108 4.39 -11.65 2.61
C ARG A 108 3.50 -12.64 3.35
N LYS A 109 2.17 -12.58 3.17
CA LYS A 109 1.24 -13.51 3.83
C LYS A 109 1.50 -14.95 3.42
N LEU A 110 1.79 -15.20 2.15
CA LEU A 110 2.12 -16.53 1.65
C LEU A 110 3.46 -17.06 2.20
N ILE A 111 4.47 -16.21 2.34
CA ILE A 111 5.80 -16.60 2.85
C ILE A 111 5.78 -16.86 4.36
N VAL A 112 5.04 -16.06 5.12
CA VAL A 112 5.00 -16.16 6.58
C VAL A 112 3.98 -17.22 7.05
N MET A 113 2.97 -17.56 6.26
CA MET A 113 1.93 -18.51 6.67
C MET A 113 2.45 -19.88 7.14
N PRO A 114 3.38 -20.56 6.45
CA PRO A 114 3.86 -21.89 6.87
C PRO A 114 4.61 -21.88 8.20
N VAL A 115 5.08 -20.70 8.63
CA VAL A 115 5.91 -20.55 9.82
C VAL A 115 5.08 -20.39 11.09
N GLN A 116 3.79 -20.08 11.00
CA GLN A 116 2.97 -19.69 12.16
C GLN A 116 2.43 -20.86 13.00
N ASP A 117 2.95 -22.08 12.86
CA ASP A 117 2.54 -23.34 13.53
C ASP A 117 1.03 -23.71 13.43
N ALA A 118 0.21 -22.85 12.83
CA ALA A 118 -1.14 -23.14 12.41
C ALA A 118 -1.06 -23.97 11.12
N SER A 119 -1.49 -25.23 11.15
CA SER A 119 -1.70 -26.03 9.94
C SER A 119 -2.79 -25.34 9.12
N PRO A 120 -2.46 -24.55 8.09
CA PRO A 120 -3.45 -23.77 7.39
C PRO A 120 -4.31 -24.74 6.59
N THR A 121 -5.62 -24.51 6.59
CA THR A 121 -6.51 -25.36 5.79
C THR A 121 -6.24 -25.13 4.30
N PHE A 122 -6.42 -26.16 3.47
CA PHE A 122 -6.28 -26.01 2.01
C PHE A 122 -7.18 -24.89 1.44
N ALA A 123 -8.32 -24.61 2.08
CA ALA A 123 -9.20 -23.51 1.73
C ALA A 123 -8.57 -22.13 1.98
N GLU A 124 -7.88 -21.95 3.11
CA GLU A 124 -7.18 -20.69 3.43
C GLU A 124 -6.03 -20.44 2.46
N ILE A 125 -5.20 -21.46 2.20
CA ILE A 125 -4.11 -21.35 1.22
C ILE A 125 -4.67 -20.99 -0.15
N GLY A 126 -5.74 -21.67 -0.59
CA GLY A 126 -6.43 -21.39 -1.84
C GLY A 126 -6.95 -19.96 -1.93
N MET A 127 -7.49 -19.42 -0.84
CA MET A 127 -7.98 -18.03 -0.78
C MET A 127 -6.86 -17.01 -0.96
N TRP A 128 -5.72 -17.19 -0.27
CA TRP A 128 -4.59 -16.25 -0.38
C TRP A 128 -3.90 -16.32 -1.73
N VAL A 129 -3.71 -17.53 -2.27
CA VAL A 129 -3.15 -17.74 -3.60
C VAL A 129 -4.09 -17.19 -4.68
N GLY A 130 -5.39 -17.46 -4.57
CA GLY A 130 -6.41 -16.92 -5.47
C GLY A 130 -6.48 -15.39 -5.42
N GLY A 131 -6.43 -14.80 -4.23
CA GLY A 131 -6.39 -13.35 -4.04
C GLY A 131 -5.15 -12.72 -4.67
N ALA A 132 -3.96 -13.31 -4.44
CA ALA A 132 -2.72 -12.86 -5.07
C ALA A 132 -2.78 -12.96 -6.60
N PHE A 133 -3.37 -14.04 -7.13
CA PHE A 133 -3.57 -14.23 -8.57
C PHE A 133 -4.49 -13.17 -9.18
N VAL A 134 -5.65 -12.90 -8.55
CA VAL A 134 -6.59 -11.86 -9.00
C VAL A 134 -5.93 -10.48 -8.96
N MET A 135 -5.17 -10.16 -7.91
CA MET A 135 -4.41 -8.90 -7.85
C MET A 135 -3.35 -8.80 -8.95
N GLY A 136 -2.66 -9.89 -9.27
CA GLY A 136 -1.71 -9.94 -10.37
C GLY A 136 -2.38 -9.74 -11.73
N LEU A 137 -3.57 -10.30 -11.93
CA LEU A 137 -4.37 -10.07 -13.13
C LEU A 137 -4.80 -8.61 -13.25
N LEU A 138 -5.28 -7.99 -12.16
CA LEU A 138 -5.63 -6.57 -12.13
C LEU A 138 -4.44 -5.68 -12.48
N PHE A 139 -3.24 -5.99 -11.96
CA PHE A 139 -2.02 -5.28 -12.31
C PHE A 139 -1.76 -5.29 -13.83
N VAL A 140 -1.83 -6.47 -14.45
CA VAL A 140 -1.60 -6.63 -15.89
C VAL A 140 -2.66 -5.87 -16.70
N LEU A 141 -3.94 -5.98 -16.32
CA LEU A 141 -5.04 -5.28 -17.00
C LEU A 141 -4.89 -3.76 -16.93
N ILE A 142 -4.56 -3.22 -15.76
CA ILE A 142 -4.33 -1.79 -15.57
C ILE A 142 -3.14 -1.33 -16.39
N ARG A 143 -2.04 -2.09 -16.39
CA ARG A 143 -0.84 -1.78 -17.17
C ARG A 143 -1.08 -1.84 -18.67
N TRP A 144 -1.97 -2.72 -19.13
CA TRP A 144 -2.40 -2.74 -20.54
C TRP A 144 -3.32 -1.57 -20.89
N GLY A 145 -4.27 -1.20 -20.02
CA GLY A 145 -5.13 -0.04 -20.21
C GLY A 145 -4.35 1.28 -20.29
N GLN A 146 -3.31 1.44 -19.45
CA GLN A 146 -2.45 2.63 -19.48
C GLN A 146 -1.50 2.67 -20.69
N LYS A 147 -1.22 1.53 -21.33
CA LYS A 147 -0.43 1.44 -22.56
C LYS A 147 -1.21 1.81 -23.83
N GLN A 148 -2.50 2.10 -23.73
CA GLN A 148 -3.28 2.72 -24.81
C GLN A 148 -3.39 4.23 -24.54
N PRO A 149 -2.34 5.03 -24.78
CA PRO A 149 -2.53 6.45 -24.93
C PRO A 149 -3.30 6.65 -26.24
N GLU A 150 -4.47 7.27 -26.12
CA GLU A 150 -5.27 7.93 -27.15
C GLU A 150 -4.85 7.70 -28.62
N GLN A 151 -5.70 6.99 -29.36
CA GLN A 151 -5.86 7.25 -30.81
C GLN A 151 -6.84 8.40 -30.99
#